data_AF-A0A5J5P860-F1
#
_entry.id   AF-A0A5J5P860-F1
#
_cell.length_a   1.000
_cell.length_b   1.000
_cell.length_c   1.000
_cell.angle_alpha   90.00
_cell.angle_beta   90.00
_cell.angle_gamma   90.00
#
_symmetry.space_group_name_H-M   'P 1'
#
loop_
_entity.id
_entity.type
_entity.pdbx_description
1 polymer ?
#
loop_
_entity_poly.entity_id
_entity_poly.type
_entity_poly.pdbx_seq_one_letter_code
_entity_poly.pdbx_strand_id
1 'polypeptide(L)'
;MTVIKLKSGGLWVHAPIAPTKECIELVKELGAPVEYIVLPTFAYEHKIFVGPFSRKFPKAQVWVAPRQWSWPLNLPLEFFGIFRAKILQNEDPSTPWANEIEQKVLSSPEVGIGPYVEVAFYHKQSRTLLVTDAVIYVPKKPPECINKEYLLESAKNGLAVKILSKGKKVLDEPVVDNEINRQKGWERMVLQILFLGPSNLLEPNASFAQMSQKLIVSPIVKTLVFSKVPEKVRDWIDGIARDWKFKRIIPAHFAGPIKAGRAELLAAFAFLDELLGERYVTRPSLSLLFTSLMGKAASYFPPDDMKTLSSLDQFLVSVGAVKKTVSGRKR
;
A
#
# COMPACT_ATOMS: atom_id res chain seq x y z
N MET A 1 -7.40 -1.18 -8.31
CA MET A 1 -7.48 -0.76 -9.72
C MET A 1 -8.06 0.63 -9.84
N THR A 2 -7.51 1.47 -10.72
CA THR A 2 -8.08 2.78 -11.07
C THR A 2 -8.05 2.95 -12.58
N VAL A 3 -9.11 3.53 -13.16
CA VAL A 3 -9.21 3.74 -14.61
C VAL A 3 -9.34 5.23 -14.90
N ILE A 4 -8.54 5.74 -15.83
CA ILE A 4 -8.55 7.13 -16.27
C ILE A 4 -8.84 7.15 -17.78
N LYS A 5 -9.82 7.96 -18.20
CA LYS A 5 -10.05 8.25 -19.61
C LYS A 5 -9.12 9.38 -20.05
N LEU A 6 -8.23 9.09 -20.99
CA LEU A 6 -7.24 10.01 -21.53
C LEU A 6 -7.85 10.92 -22.61
N LYS A 7 -7.17 12.01 -22.95
CA LYS A 7 -7.54 12.88 -24.10
C LYS A 7 -7.45 12.17 -25.45
N SER A 8 -6.66 11.10 -25.56
CA SER A 8 -6.64 10.24 -26.76
C SER A 8 -8.00 9.60 -27.05
N GLY A 9 -8.88 9.53 -26.05
CA GLY A 9 -10.18 8.86 -26.11
C GLY A 9 -10.16 7.45 -25.51
N GLY A 10 -8.99 6.89 -25.21
CA GLY A 10 -8.85 5.58 -24.57
C GLY A 10 -8.69 5.60 -23.05
N LEU A 11 -8.63 4.40 -22.48
CA LEU A 11 -8.51 4.16 -21.05
C LEU A 11 -7.10 3.76 -20.66
N TRP A 12 -6.64 4.35 -19.56
CA TRP A 12 -5.42 4.00 -18.84
C TRP A 12 -5.81 3.30 -17.54
N VAL A 13 -5.37 2.06 -17.36
CA VAL A 13 -5.75 1.19 -16.24
C VAL A 13 -4.56 0.95 -15.32
N HIS A 14 -4.66 1.41 -14.08
CA HIS A 14 -3.66 1.24 -13.02
C HIS A 14 -3.98 0.05 -12.13
N ALA A 15 -2.98 -0.80 -11.86
CA ALA A 15 -3.06 -1.94 -10.94
C ALA A 15 -4.33 -2.78 -11.16
N PRO A 16 -4.47 -3.44 -12.33
CA PRO A 16 -5.67 -4.20 -12.67
C PRO A 16 -5.90 -5.32 -11.65
N ILE A 17 -7.17 -5.54 -11.32
CA ILE A 17 -7.63 -6.65 -10.47
C ILE A 17 -8.10 -7.83 -11.34
N ALA A 18 -8.56 -8.90 -10.70
CA ALA A 18 -9.11 -10.05 -11.40
C ALA A 18 -10.15 -9.61 -12.45
N PRO A 19 -10.02 -10.03 -13.72
CA PRO A 19 -10.94 -9.65 -14.79
C PRO A 19 -12.22 -10.51 -14.73
N THR A 20 -12.95 -10.39 -13.63
CA THR A 20 -14.28 -11.00 -13.47
C THR A 20 -15.25 -10.41 -14.49
N LYS A 21 -16.42 -11.02 -14.68
CA LYS A 21 -17.42 -10.51 -15.63
C LYS A 21 -17.84 -9.09 -15.25
N GLU A 22 -18.13 -8.87 -13.97
CA GLU A 22 -18.53 -7.60 -13.38
C GLU A 22 -17.44 -6.53 -13.58
N CYS A 23 -16.18 -6.88 -13.32
CA CYS A 23 -15.07 -5.95 -13.53
C CYS A 23 -14.95 -5.52 -15.00
N ILE A 24 -15.10 -6.45 -15.94
CA ILE A 24 -14.97 -6.15 -17.37
C ILE A 24 -16.18 -5.37 -17.89
N GLU A 25 -17.38 -5.65 -17.38
CA GLU A 25 -18.60 -4.89 -17.69
C GLU A 25 -18.45 -3.43 -17.24
N LEU A 26 -18.03 -3.19 -15.99
CA LEU A 26 -17.77 -1.84 -15.48
C LEU A 26 -16.72 -1.07 -16.31
N VAL A 27 -15.68 -1.74 -16.81
CA VAL A 27 -14.68 -1.10 -17.69
C VAL A 27 -15.30 -0.76 -19.05
N LYS A 28 -16.15 -1.62 -19.61
CA LYS A 28 -16.82 -1.39 -20.90
C LYS A 28 -17.85 -0.26 -20.83
N GLU A 29 -18.53 -0.09 -19.70
CA GLU A 29 -19.49 1.00 -19.46
C GLU A 29 -18.86 2.40 -19.60
N LEU A 30 -17.53 2.52 -19.44
CA LEU A 30 -16.80 3.78 -19.66
C LEU A 30 -16.77 4.21 -21.14
N GLY A 31 -17.21 3.36 -22.07
CA GLY A 31 -17.43 3.69 -23.47
C GLY A 31 -16.16 4.08 -24.22
N ALA A 32 -15.02 3.49 -23.87
CA ALA A 32 -13.71 3.79 -24.46
C ALA A 32 -12.83 2.53 -24.51
N PRO A 33 -11.95 2.40 -25.53
CA PRO A 33 -11.03 1.28 -25.62
C PRO A 33 -9.96 1.35 -24.52
N VAL A 34 -9.57 0.22 -23.94
CA VAL A 34 -8.39 0.18 -23.07
C VAL A 34 -7.12 0.29 -23.93
N GLU A 35 -6.39 1.39 -23.75
CA GLU A 35 -5.14 1.66 -24.46
C GLU A 35 -3.92 1.20 -23.66
N TYR A 36 -3.95 1.36 -22.34
CA TYR A 36 -2.80 1.11 -21.48
C TYR A 36 -3.20 0.34 -20.22
N ILE A 37 -2.44 -0.70 -19.91
CA ILE A 37 -2.53 -1.46 -18.67
C ILE A 37 -1.21 -1.30 -17.92
N VAL A 38 -1.26 -0.83 -16.68
CA VAL A 38 -0.09 -0.44 -15.91
C VAL A 38 0.00 -1.27 -14.63
N LEU A 39 1.10 -1.99 -14.50
CA LEU A 39 1.53 -2.67 -13.28
C LEU A 39 2.52 -1.75 -12.52
N PRO A 40 2.11 -1.11 -11.42
CA PRO A 40 2.91 -0.06 -10.75
C PRO A 40 3.94 -0.59 -9.74
N THR A 41 3.92 -1.89 -9.45
CA THR A 41 4.79 -2.56 -8.47
C THR A 41 5.14 -3.96 -8.99
N PHE A 42 5.95 -4.74 -8.29
CA PHE A 42 6.11 -6.17 -8.63
C PHE A 42 5.33 -7.08 -7.68
N ALA A 43 4.76 -6.57 -6.58
CA ALA A 43 4.14 -7.39 -5.55
C ALA A 43 3.10 -8.33 -6.18
N TYR A 44 3.11 -9.59 -5.74
CA TYR A 44 2.48 -10.69 -6.44
C TYR A 44 0.97 -10.46 -6.63
N GLU A 45 0.31 -9.94 -5.60
CA GLU A 45 -1.10 -9.58 -5.55
C GLU A 45 -1.51 -8.54 -6.60
N HIS A 46 -0.60 -7.64 -6.98
CA HIS A 46 -0.83 -6.65 -8.04
C HIS A 46 -0.41 -7.16 -9.42
N LYS A 47 0.49 -8.14 -9.48
CA LYS A 47 1.03 -8.72 -10.72
C LYS A 47 0.15 -9.82 -11.31
N ILE A 48 -0.39 -10.71 -10.48
CA ILE A 48 -1.02 -11.97 -10.90
C ILE A 48 -2.17 -11.75 -11.90
N PHE A 49 -2.90 -10.64 -11.79
CA PHE A 49 -4.05 -10.36 -12.64
C PHE A 49 -3.71 -9.58 -13.92
N VAL A 50 -2.50 -9.07 -14.09
CA VAL A 50 -2.12 -8.28 -15.28
C VAL A 50 -2.21 -9.13 -16.55
N GLY A 51 -1.68 -10.35 -16.54
CA GLY A 51 -1.76 -11.27 -17.68
C GLY A 51 -3.20 -11.65 -18.05
N PRO A 52 -4.01 -12.15 -17.09
CA PRO A 52 -5.44 -12.38 -17.31
C PRO A 52 -6.22 -11.16 -17.82
N PHE A 53 -5.96 -9.97 -17.26
CA PHE A 53 -6.65 -8.75 -17.63
C PHE A 53 -6.27 -8.28 -19.04
N SER A 54 -4.98 -8.35 -19.41
CA SER A 54 -4.52 -7.99 -20.76
C SER A 54 -5.14 -8.87 -21.85
N ARG A 55 -5.40 -10.15 -21.57
CA ARG A 55 -6.13 -11.04 -22.52
C ARG A 55 -7.55 -10.58 -22.83
N LYS A 56 -8.21 -9.83 -21.93
CA LYS A 56 -9.53 -9.24 -22.19
C LYS A 56 -9.46 -7.99 -23.07
N PHE A 57 -8.29 -7.36 -23.15
CA PHE A 57 -8.05 -6.16 -23.94
C PHE A 57 -6.77 -6.31 -24.78
N PRO A 58 -6.75 -7.21 -25.78
CA PRO A 58 -5.51 -7.61 -26.47
C PRO A 58 -4.83 -6.50 -27.28
N LYS A 59 -5.52 -5.37 -27.52
CA LYS A 59 -4.96 -4.19 -28.19
C LYS A 59 -4.25 -3.23 -27.23
N ALA A 60 -4.43 -3.39 -25.92
CA ALA A 60 -3.82 -2.53 -24.92
C ALA A 60 -2.32 -2.77 -24.82
N GLN A 61 -1.54 -1.71 -24.69
CA GLN A 61 -0.12 -1.80 -24.36
C GLN A 61 0.03 -2.05 -22.86
N VAL A 62 0.87 -3.02 -22.49
CA VAL A 62 1.18 -3.30 -21.09
C VAL A 62 2.46 -2.57 -20.70
N TRP A 63 2.42 -1.87 -19.57
CA TRP A 63 3.57 -1.20 -18.96
C TRP A 63 3.76 -1.71 -17.54
N VAL A 64 5.01 -1.95 -17.16
CA VAL A 64 5.36 -2.55 -15.87
C VAL A 64 6.41 -1.72 -15.15
N ALA A 65 6.33 -1.68 -13.82
CA ALA A 65 7.38 -1.14 -12.99
C ALA A 65 8.71 -1.85 -13.30
N PRO A 66 9.86 -1.16 -13.22
CA PRO A 66 11.15 -1.76 -13.50
C PRO A 66 11.48 -2.87 -12.48
N ARG A 67 12.47 -3.72 -12.82
CA ARG A 67 12.96 -4.81 -11.96
C ARG A 67 11.85 -5.80 -11.55
N GLN A 68 10.97 -6.15 -12.48
CA GLN A 68 10.07 -7.28 -12.27
C GLN A 68 10.88 -8.54 -11.98
N TRP A 69 10.41 -9.31 -11.00
CA TRP A 69 11.04 -10.54 -10.57
C TRP A 69 10.02 -11.52 -10.01
N SER A 70 10.45 -12.75 -9.73
CA SER A 70 9.66 -13.75 -8.99
C SER A 70 10.53 -14.63 -8.08
N TRP A 71 9.88 -15.24 -7.09
CA TRP A 71 10.45 -16.20 -6.14
C TRP A 71 9.82 -17.58 -6.40
N PRO A 72 10.55 -18.72 -6.35
CA PRO A 72 11.98 -18.88 -6.02
C PRO A 72 12.89 -18.53 -7.17
N LEU A 73 12.37 -18.75 -8.36
CA LEU A 73 13.06 -18.61 -9.61
C LEU A 73 12.63 -17.29 -10.19
N ASN A 74 13.59 -16.51 -10.68
CA ASN A 74 13.33 -15.27 -11.37
C ASN A 74 12.86 -15.57 -12.81
N LEU A 75 11.58 -15.88 -12.94
CA LEU A 75 10.96 -16.25 -14.21
C LEU A 75 10.63 -15.00 -15.02
N PRO A 76 10.73 -15.07 -16.35
CA PRO A 76 10.36 -13.97 -17.22
C PRO A 76 8.86 -13.69 -17.14
N LEU A 77 8.46 -12.46 -17.48
CA LEU A 77 7.07 -11.97 -17.36
C LEU A 77 6.07 -12.79 -18.19
N GLU A 78 6.53 -13.36 -19.29
CA GLU A 78 5.78 -14.23 -20.18
C GLU A 78 5.24 -15.46 -19.46
N PHE A 79 5.93 -15.95 -18.43
CA PHE A 79 5.47 -17.06 -17.60
C PHE A 79 4.23 -16.70 -16.78
N PHE A 80 4.04 -15.41 -16.50
CA PHE A 80 2.84 -14.85 -15.86
C PHE A 80 1.80 -14.38 -16.89
N GLY A 81 2.01 -14.68 -18.17
CA GLY A 81 1.13 -14.28 -19.27
C GLY A 81 1.19 -12.78 -19.59
N ILE A 82 2.28 -12.11 -19.20
CA ILE A 82 2.51 -10.68 -19.48
C ILE A 82 3.51 -10.60 -20.64
N PHE A 83 3.01 -10.28 -21.83
CA PHE A 83 3.81 -10.26 -23.06
C PHE A 83 4.05 -8.83 -23.54
N ARG A 84 5.22 -8.59 -24.16
CA ARG A 84 5.57 -7.32 -24.81
C ARG A 84 5.43 -6.09 -23.89
N ALA A 85 5.67 -6.29 -22.60
CA ALA A 85 5.57 -5.22 -21.62
C ALA A 85 6.68 -4.19 -21.82
N LYS A 86 6.32 -2.91 -21.77
CA LYS A 86 7.28 -1.80 -21.71
C LYS A 86 7.62 -1.49 -20.27
N ILE A 87 8.85 -1.08 -20.02
CA ILE A 87 9.33 -0.79 -18.66
C ILE A 87 9.15 0.71 -18.38
N LEU A 88 8.50 1.03 -17.26
CA LEU A 88 8.36 2.38 -16.77
C LEU A 88 9.71 2.93 -16.29
N GLN A 89 10.00 4.19 -16.61
CA GLN A 89 11.20 4.90 -16.16
C GLN A 89 10.82 6.11 -15.30
N ASN A 90 11.72 6.55 -14.41
CA ASN A 90 11.46 7.69 -13.54
C ASN A 90 11.29 8.98 -14.36
N GLU A 91 10.18 9.70 -14.14
CA GLU A 91 9.92 11.02 -14.75
C GLU A 91 10.03 11.04 -16.29
N ASP A 92 9.67 9.92 -16.94
CA ASP A 92 9.82 9.74 -18.39
C ASP A 92 8.78 10.55 -19.20
N PRO A 93 9.21 11.60 -19.93
CA PRO A 93 8.31 12.42 -20.74
C PRO A 93 7.88 11.73 -22.04
N SER A 94 8.49 10.61 -22.42
CA SER A 94 8.20 9.87 -23.65
C SER A 94 7.02 8.91 -23.51
N THR A 95 6.50 8.70 -22.29
CA THR A 95 5.30 7.90 -22.09
C THR A 95 4.10 8.50 -22.84
N PRO A 96 3.23 7.69 -23.47
CA PRO A 96 2.13 8.21 -24.30
C PRO A 96 1.14 9.13 -23.56
N TRP A 97 1.10 9.05 -22.23
CA TRP A 97 0.22 9.83 -21.35
C TRP A 97 0.93 10.96 -20.59
N ALA A 98 2.22 11.22 -20.84
CA ALA A 98 3.05 12.16 -20.05
C ALA A 98 2.47 13.58 -19.93
N ASN A 99 1.67 14.00 -20.92
CA ASN A 99 0.98 15.29 -20.92
C ASN A 99 -0.13 15.38 -19.86
N GLU A 100 -0.66 14.25 -19.39
CA GLU A 100 -1.80 14.16 -18.48
C GLU A 100 -1.45 13.49 -17.15
N ILE A 101 -0.57 12.49 -17.19
CA ILE A 101 -0.15 11.68 -16.04
C ILE A 101 1.38 11.69 -15.98
N GLU A 102 1.93 12.17 -14.87
CA GLU A 102 3.36 12.06 -14.56
C GLU A 102 3.65 10.84 -13.69
N GLN A 103 4.90 10.39 -13.63
CA GLN A 103 5.31 9.24 -12.83
C GLN A 103 6.65 9.43 -12.13
N LYS A 104 6.79 8.88 -10.92
CA LYS A 104 8.04 8.85 -10.13
C LYS A 104 8.25 7.45 -9.59
N VAL A 105 9.44 6.90 -9.78
CA VAL A 105 9.76 5.51 -9.44
C VAL A 105 10.60 5.47 -8.17
N LEU A 106 10.12 4.76 -7.15
CA LEU A 106 10.94 4.26 -6.06
C LEU A 106 11.50 2.91 -6.47
N SER A 107 12.83 2.76 -6.56
CA SER A 107 13.49 1.50 -6.91
C SER A 107 14.64 1.19 -5.95
N SER A 108 14.47 0.10 -5.21
CA SER A 108 15.37 -0.31 -4.12
C SER A 108 15.69 -1.80 -4.24
N PRO A 109 16.66 -2.18 -5.11
CA PRO A 109 17.10 -3.57 -5.23
C PRO A 109 17.66 -4.17 -3.93
N GLU A 110 18.08 -3.34 -2.99
CA GLU A 110 18.79 -3.74 -1.77
C GLU A 110 17.90 -4.01 -0.54
N VAL A 111 16.57 -4.11 -0.69
CA VAL A 111 15.67 -4.33 0.46
C VAL A 111 15.84 -5.73 1.05
N GLY A 112 15.90 -6.77 0.22
CA GLY A 112 16.06 -8.15 0.66
C GLY A 112 16.34 -9.12 -0.49
N ILE A 113 15.82 -10.35 -0.39
CA ILE A 113 15.95 -11.39 -1.44
C ILE A 113 15.52 -10.87 -2.81
N GLY A 114 14.52 -9.99 -2.85
CA GLY A 114 14.11 -9.27 -4.04
C GLY A 114 14.17 -7.76 -3.88
N PRO A 115 14.09 -7.03 -5.00
CA PRO A 115 13.95 -5.57 -4.98
C PRO A 115 12.67 -5.15 -4.26
N TYR A 116 12.54 -3.86 -3.92
CA TYR A 116 11.27 -3.15 -3.77
C TYR A 116 11.12 -2.08 -4.86
N VAL A 117 9.96 -2.04 -5.53
CA VAL A 117 9.67 -1.06 -6.57
C VAL A 117 8.22 -0.63 -6.48
N GLU A 118 8.00 0.68 -6.45
CA GLU A 118 6.69 1.28 -6.61
C GLU A 118 6.78 2.49 -7.55
N VAL A 119 5.82 2.62 -8.46
CA VAL A 119 5.66 3.78 -9.34
C VAL A 119 4.44 4.56 -8.89
N ALA A 120 4.65 5.77 -8.38
CA ALA A 120 3.56 6.71 -8.11
C ALA A 120 3.23 7.46 -9.40
N PHE A 121 1.94 7.79 -9.56
CA PHE A 121 1.45 8.55 -10.70
C PHE A 121 0.70 9.80 -10.25
N TYR A 122 0.81 10.89 -11.02
CA TYR A 122 0.08 12.12 -10.78
C TYR A 122 -0.75 12.50 -11.98
N HIS A 123 -2.07 12.39 -11.84
CA HIS A 123 -3.00 12.87 -12.84
C HIS A 123 -3.23 14.38 -12.66
N LYS A 124 -2.75 15.18 -13.63
CA LYS A 124 -2.66 16.64 -13.55
C LYS A 124 -4.02 17.29 -13.43
N GLN A 125 -4.97 16.89 -14.27
CA GLN A 125 -6.29 17.54 -14.38
C GLN A 125 -7.09 17.38 -13.08
N SER A 126 -7.17 16.17 -12.53
CA SER A 126 -7.92 15.93 -11.28
C SER A 126 -7.10 16.27 -10.02
N ARG A 127 -5.81 16.57 -10.17
CA ARG A 127 -4.85 16.75 -9.06
C ARG A 127 -4.87 15.56 -8.11
N THR A 128 -4.74 14.37 -8.67
CA THR A 128 -4.82 13.10 -7.92
C THR A 128 -3.49 12.36 -7.98
N LEU A 129 -2.96 12.02 -6.80
CA LEU A 129 -1.85 11.10 -6.63
C LEU A 129 -2.40 9.67 -6.58
N LEU A 130 -1.88 8.80 -7.45
CA LEU A 130 -2.13 7.37 -7.40
C LEU A 130 -0.87 6.68 -6.87
N VAL A 131 -1.06 5.82 -5.89
CA VAL A 131 -0.02 5.02 -5.24
C VAL A 131 -0.54 3.60 -5.06
N THR A 132 0.36 2.67 -4.80
CA THR A 132 0.03 1.26 -4.60
C THR A 132 0.04 0.95 -3.11
N ASP A 133 1.23 0.68 -2.55
CA ASP A 133 1.42 0.20 -1.19
C ASP A 133 2.02 1.28 -0.28
N ALA A 134 2.50 2.38 -0.87
CA ALA A 134 3.17 3.47 -0.17
C ALA A 134 2.34 4.05 0.98
N VAL A 135 1.03 4.19 0.80
CA VAL A 135 0.09 4.58 1.86
C VAL A 135 -1.22 3.84 1.73
N ILE A 136 -1.92 3.73 2.84
CA ILE A 136 -3.25 3.15 2.95
C ILE A 136 -4.17 4.08 3.74
N TYR A 137 -5.48 3.87 3.60
CA TYR A 137 -6.48 4.52 4.43
C TYR A 137 -7.57 3.53 4.82
N VAL A 138 -7.51 3.08 6.07
CA VAL A 138 -8.46 2.09 6.60
C VAL A 138 -9.79 2.80 6.90
N PRO A 139 -10.90 2.45 6.23
CA PRO A 139 -12.21 3.00 6.56
C PRO A 139 -12.67 2.52 7.95
N LYS A 140 -13.40 3.38 8.66
CA LYS A 140 -13.93 3.05 10.00
C LYS A 140 -14.89 1.85 9.96
N LYS A 141 -15.76 1.81 8.95
CA LYS A 141 -16.73 0.74 8.73
C LYS A 141 -16.24 -0.23 7.65
N PRO A 142 -16.68 -1.50 7.67
CA PRO A 142 -16.39 -2.42 6.58
C PRO A 142 -16.92 -1.88 5.24
N PRO A 143 -16.13 -1.96 4.16
CA PRO A 143 -16.61 -1.69 2.81
C PRO A 143 -17.75 -2.63 2.41
N GLU A 144 -18.68 -2.14 1.60
CA GLU A 144 -19.84 -2.92 1.10
C GLU A 144 -19.42 -4.14 0.27
N CYS A 145 -18.25 -4.11 -0.36
CA CYS A 145 -17.72 -5.22 -1.14
C CYS A 145 -17.25 -6.40 -0.29
N ILE A 146 -17.12 -6.24 1.03
CA ILE A 146 -16.76 -7.35 1.91
C ILE A 146 -18.03 -8.13 2.24
N ASN A 147 -18.02 -9.40 1.87
CA ASN A 147 -19.09 -10.34 2.18
C ASN A 147 -19.33 -10.41 3.71
N LYS A 148 -20.59 -10.35 4.12
CA LYS A 148 -20.98 -10.28 5.53
C LYS A 148 -20.62 -11.55 6.29
N GLU A 149 -20.68 -12.73 5.66
CA GLU A 149 -20.30 -13.99 6.30
C GLU A 149 -18.82 -13.97 6.70
N TYR A 150 -17.92 -13.42 5.88
CA TYR A 150 -16.50 -13.28 6.25
C TYR A 150 -16.26 -12.35 7.44
N LEU A 151 -17.07 -11.28 7.56
CA LEU A 151 -17.02 -10.41 8.74
C LEU A 151 -17.45 -11.19 9.99
N LEU A 152 -18.54 -11.96 9.91
CA LEU A 152 -19.03 -12.75 11.04
C LEU A 152 -18.06 -13.87 11.43
N GLU A 153 -17.45 -14.56 10.46
CA GLU A 153 -16.39 -15.55 10.72
C GLU A 153 -15.20 -14.92 11.44
N SER A 154 -14.76 -13.74 11.00
CA SER A 154 -13.66 -13.02 11.64
C SER A 154 -14.02 -12.50 13.04
N ALA A 155 -15.30 -12.31 13.33
CA ALA A 155 -15.79 -11.91 14.64
C ALA A 155 -15.83 -13.07 15.65
N LYS A 156 -15.74 -14.33 15.21
CA LYS A 156 -15.67 -15.50 16.09
C LYS A 156 -14.38 -15.51 16.90
N ASN A 157 -14.45 -16.02 18.12
CA ASN A 157 -13.27 -16.23 18.96
C ASN A 157 -12.50 -17.49 18.52
N GLY A 158 -12.01 -17.46 17.28
CA GLY A 158 -11.25 -18.55 16.67
C GLY A 158 -9.86 -18.74 17.28
N LEU A 159 -9.07 -19.62 16.65
CA LEU A 159 -7.74 -19.99 17.13
C LEU A 159 -6.82 -18.79 17.35
N ALA A 160 -6.80 -17.83 16.42
CA ALA A 160 -5.98 -16.63 16.53
C ALA A 160 -6.32 -15.81 17.79
N VAL A 161 -7.61 -15.62 18.10
CA VAL A 161 -8.06 -14.91 19.31
C VAL A 161 -7.64 -15.66 20.56
N LYS A 162 -7.80 -17.00 20.58
CA LYS A 162 -7.43 -17.84 21.71
C LYS A 162 -5.92 -17.76 22.00
N ILE A 163 -5.07 -17.86 20.96
CA ILE A 163 -3.60 -17.74 21.09
C ILE A 163 -3.20 -16.34 21.58
N LEU A 164 -3.81 -15.29 21.03
CA LEU A 164 -3.43 -13.89 21.32
C LEU A 164 -4.07 -13.33 22.60
N SER A 165 -4.95 -14.07 23.25
CA SER A 165 -5.66 -13.63 24.47
C SER A 165 -4.79 -13.57 25.74
N LYS A 166 -3.53 -14.03 25.69
CA LYS A 166 -2.55 -14.00 26.79
C LYS A 166 -3.11 -14.55 28.13
N GLY A 167 -3.90 -15.62 28.06
CA GLY A 167 -4.49 -16.27 29.24
C GLY A 167 -5.77 -15.64 29.76
N LYS A 168 -6.32 -14.60 29.10
CA LYS A 168 -7.68 -14.12 29.39
C LYS A 168 -8.69 -15.24 29.08
N LYS A 169 -9.76 -15.33 29.89
CA LYS A 169 -10.87 -16.25 29.62
C LYS A 169 -11.54 -15.83 28.31
N VAL A 170 -11.49 -16.71 27.30
CA VAL A 170 -12.17 -16.51 26.02
C VAL A 170 -13.45 -17.33 26.03
N LEU A 171 -14.60 -16.64 26.03
CA LEU A 171 -15.89 -17.29 25.95
C LEU A 171 -16.16 -17.74 24.51
N ASP A 172 -16.75 -18.92 24.37
CA ASP A 172 -17.18 -19.47 23.07
C ASP A 172 -18.65 -19.12 22.85
N GLU A 173 -18.91 -17.83 22.64
CA GLU A 173 -20.26 -17.32 22.41
C GLU A 173 -20.60 -17.38 20.91
N PRO A 174 -21.84 -17.79 20.55
CA PRO A 174 -22.27 -17.77 19.17
C PRO A 174 -22.29 -16.33 18.63
N VAL A 175 -21.68 -16.13 17.46
CA VAL A 175 -21.70 -14.83 16.78
C VAL A 175 -23.01 -14.70 16.01
N VAL A 176 -23.90 -13.84 16.49
CA VAL A 176 -25.13 -13.44 15.81
C VAL A 176 -24.88 -12.30 14.82
N ASP A 177 -25.61 -12.29 13.71
CA ASP A 177 -25.49 -11.25 12.68
C ASP A 177 -26.08 -9.91 13.16
N ASN A 178 -25.22 -8.96 13.50
CA ASN A 178 -25.57 -7.59 13.86
C ASN A 178 -24.43 -6.61 13.52
N GLU A 179 -24.70 -5.30 13.57
CA GLU A 179 -23.69 -4.28 13.21
C GLU A 179 -22.44 -4.36 14.08
N ILE A 180 -22.60 -4.65 15.38
CA ILE A 180 -21.49 -4.74 16.33
C ILE A 180 -20.54 -5.89 15.96
N ASN A 181 -21.07 -7.07 15.65
CA ASN A 181 -20.28 -8.24 15.29
C ASN A 181 -19.64 -8.07 13.91
N ARG A 182 -20.35 -7.50 12.93
CA ARG A 182 -19.76 -7.18 11.62
C ARG A 182 -18.61 -6.18 11.75
N GLN A 183 -18.78 -5.15 12.58
CA GLN A 183 -17.73 -4.18 12.89
C GLN A 183 -16.54 -4.84 13.60
N LYS A 184 -16.78 -5.66 14.64
CA LYS A 184 -15.72 -6.39 15.33
C LYS A 184 -14.94 -7.31 14.40
N GLY A 185 -15.63 -8.00 13.48
CA GLY A 185 -15.03 -8.78 12.42
C GLY A 185 -14.11 -7.95 11.52
N TRP A 186 -14.59 -6.79 11.08
CA TRP A 186 -13.79 -5.84 10.29
C TRP A 186 -12.51 -5.41 11.02
N GLU A 187 -12.62 -4.98 12.28
CA GLU A 187 -11.48 -4.53 13.06
C GLU A 187 -10.43 -5.64 13.22
N ARG A 188 -10.88 -6.88 13.49
CA ARG A 188 -10.00 -8.04 13.57
C ARG A 188 -9.32 -8.38 12.26
N MET A 189 -10.04 -8.30 11.14
CA MET A 189 -9.46 -8.54 9.81
C MET A 189 -8.37 -7.52 9.51
N VAL A 190 -8.65 -6.24 9.74
CA VAL A 190 -7.69 -5.14 9.51
C VAL A 190 -6.44 -5.34 10.34
N LEU A 191 -6.57 -5.60 11.66
CA LEU A 191 -5.42 -5.78 12.53
C LEU A 191 -4.58 -7.01 12.14
N GLN A 192 -5.21 -8.11 11.74
CA GLN A 192 -4.47 -9.28 11.26
C GLN A 192 -3.71 -8.99 9.97
N ILE A 193 -4.33 -8.31 9.01
CA ILE A 193 -3.68 -7.95 7.73
C ILE A 193 -2.51 -6.99 7.94
N LEU A 194 -2.64 -6.02 8.86
CA LEU A 194 -1.64 -4.97 9.05
C LEU A 194 -0.48 -5.36 9.98
N PHE A 195 -0.66 -6.33 10.88
CA PHE A 195 0.34 -6.70 11.87
C PHE A 195 0.80 -8.16 11.81
N LEU A 196 0.14 -9.00 11.01
CA LEU A 196 0.31 -10.46 10.90
C LEU A 196 -0.01 -11.25 12.19
N GLY A 197 0.30 -10.69 13.36
CA GLY A 197 -0.06 -11.20 14.68
C GLY A 197 -0.23 -10.06 15.68
N PRO A 198 -1.36 -9.32 15.61
CA PRO A 198 -1.65 -8.24 16.55
C PRO A 198 -1.76 -8.78 17.99
N SER A 199 -1.52 -7.93 18.98
CA SER A 199 -1.40 -8.32 20.38
C SER A 199 -2.71 -8.62 21.08
N ASN A 200 -3.82 -8.08 20.58
CA ASN A 200 -5.15 -8.25 21.16
C ASN A 200 -6.24 -8.24 20.08
N LEU A 201 -6.71 -9.43 19.71
CA LEU A 201 -7.91 -9.58 18.88
C LEU A 201 -9.19 -9.74 19.72
N LEU A 202 -9.08 -9.97 21.03
CA LEU A 202 -10.27 -10.10 21.87
C LEU A 202 -11.02 -8.75 21.95
N GLU A 203 -10.26 -7.66 22.10
CA GLU A 203 -10.74 -6.28 22.22
C GLU A 203 -10.03 -5.37 21.18
N PRO A 204 -10.37 -5.47 19.88
CA PRO A 204 -9.60 -4.85 18.79
C PRO A 204 -9.76 -3.32 18.68
N ASN A 205 -10.83 -2.76 19.27
CA ASN A 205 -11.26 -1.36 19.10
C ASN A 205 -10.15 -0.33 19.34
N ALA A 206 -9.38 -0.49 20.43
CA ALA A 206 -8.37 0.50 20.82
C ALA A 206 -7.25 0.62 19.79
N SER A 207 -6.73 -0.52 19.33
CA SER A 207 -5.71 -0.55 18.27
C SER A 207 -6.29 -0.06 16.95
N PHE A 208 -7.47 -0.55 16.55
CA PHE A 208 -8.13 -0.14 15.31
C PHE A 208 -8.39 1.37 15.23
N ALA A 209 -8.85 1.99 16.33
CA ALA A 209 -9.08 3.43 16.40
C ALA A 209 -7.81 4.27 16.20
N GLN A 210 -6.62 3.75 16.52
CA GLN A 210 -5.37 4.47 16.33
C GLN A 210 -4.95 4.61 14.87
N MET A 211 -5.40 3.69 13.99
CA MET A 211 -5.00 3.66 12.58
C MET A 211 -6.14 3.93 11.59
N SER A 212 -7.39 3.68 11.98
CA SER A 212 -8.55 3.93 11.12
C SER A 212 -8.72 5.42 10.84
N GLN A 213 -9.24 5.72 9.64
CA GLN A 213 -9.47 7.08 9.15
C GLN A 213 -8.22 7.97 9.09
N LYS A 214 -7.04 7.37 8.99
CA LYS A 214 -5.77 8.08 8.84
C LYS A 214 -5.06 7.60 7.58
N LEU A 215 -4.39 8.53 6.91
CA LEU A 215 -3.43 8.20 5.87
C LEU A 215 -2.14 7.75 6.55
N ILE A 216 -1.76 6.49 6.35
CA ILE A 216 -0.59 5.90 7.00
C ILE A 216 0.19 5.06 6.00
N VAL A 217 1.50 4.92 6.22
CA VAL A 217 2.26 3.80 5.64
C VAL A 217 1.91 2.55 6.44
N SER A 218 1.58 1.43 5.80
CA SER A 218 1.23 0.20 6.54
C SER A 218 2.40 -0.25 7.45
N PRO A 219 2.13 -0.88 8.61
CA PRO A 219 3.19 -1.34 9.50
C PRO A 219 4.17 -2.30 8.80
N ILE A 220 3.65 -3.21 7.97
CA ILE A 220 4.43 -4.18 7.20
C ILE A 220 5.40 -3.47 6.25
N VAL A 221 4.89 -2.56 5.40
CA VAL A 221 5.74 -1.83 4.42
C VAL A 221 6.72 -0.92 5.15
N LYS A 222 6.27 -0.22 6.20
CA LYS A 222 7.15 0.59 7.06
C LYS A 222 8.33 -0.23 7.57
N THR A 223 8.06 -1.38 8.18
CA THR A 223 9.06 -2.17 8.92
C THR A 223 9.95 -2.99 7.99
N LEU A 224 9.36 -3.75 7.07
CA LEU A 224 10.09 -4.71 6.26
C LEU A 224 10.72 -4.10 5.00
N VAL A 225 10.26 -2.91 4.58
CA VAL A 225 10.70 -2.29 3.32
C VAL A 225 11.30 -0.90 3.56
N PHE A 226 10.49 0.09 3.93
CA PHE A 226 10.92 1.49 3.91
C PHE A 226 12.01 1.79 4.93
N SER A 227 11.98 1.12 6.08
CA SER A 227 13.03 1.25 7.10
C SER A 227 14.40 0.69 6.65
N LYS A 228 14.45 -0.05 5.54
CA LYS A 228 15.70 -0.65 5.00
C LYS A 228 16.46 0.30 4.07
N VAL A 229 15.74 1.29 3.52
CA VAL A 229 16.22 2.25 2.53
C VAL A 229 15.62 3.65 2.78
N PRO A 230 15.65 4.17 4.01
CA PRO A 230 14.90 5.37 4.39
C PRO A 230 15.31 6.62 3.59
N GLU A 231 16.56 6.74 3.16
CA GLU A 231 17.06 7.85 2.34
C GLU A 231 16.34 7.87 0.98
N LYS A 232 16.27 6.72 0.30
CA LYS A 232 15.60 6.60 -1.01
C LYS A 232 14.11 6.88 -0.90
N VAL A 233 13.46 6.41 0.17
CA VAL A 233 12.04 6.68 0.41
C VAL A 233 11.83 8.17 0.66
N ARG A 234 12.71 8.81 1.44
CA ARG A 234 12.66 10.25 1.72
C ARG A 234 12.78 11.07 0.43
N ASP A 235 13.79 10.80 -0.39
CA ASP A 235 14.01 11.50 -1.65
C ASP A 235 12.81 11.38 -2.60
N TRP A 236 12.22 10.18 -2.67
CA TRP A 236 11.05 9.93 -3.50
C TRP A 236 9.81 10.71 -3.01
N ILE A 237 9.52 10.67 -1.70
CA ILE A 237 8.38 11.37 -1.11
C ILE A 237 8.57 12.89 -1.16
N ASP A 238 9.76 13.41 -0.88
CA ASP A 238 10.06 14.84 -1.01
C ASP A 238 9.95 15.29 -2.46
N GLY A 239 10.37 14.46 -3.42
CA GLY A 239 10.17 14.70 -4.84
C GLY A 239 8.69 14.77 -5.24
N ILE A 240 7.88 13.82 -4.78
CA ILE A 240 6.42 13.83 -4.98
C ILE A 240 5.80 15.09 -4.39
N ALA A 241 6.10 15.41 -3.13
CA ALA A 241 5.50 16.53 -2.41
C ALA A 241 5.89 17.88 -2.99
N ARG A 242 7.14 18.03 -3.44
CA ARG A 242 7.66 19.25 -4.06
C ARG A 242 7.03 19.50 -5.42
N ASP A 243 7.04 18.48 -6.29
CA ASP A 243 6.77 18.68 -7.72
C ASP A 243 5.27 18.59 -8.04
N TRP A 244 4.51 17.77 -7.30
CA TRP A 244 3.10 17.52 -7.59
C TRP A 244 2.16 18.30 -6.66
N LYS A 245 1.09 18.87 -7.25
CA LYS A 245 0.08 19.68 -6.55
C LYS A 245 -1.21 18.91 -6.29
N PHE A 246 -1.10 17.66 -5.83
CA PHE A 246 -2.26 16.80 -5.57
C PHE A 246 -3.08 17.29 -4.36
N LYS A 247 -4.40 17.07 -4.43
CA LYS A 247 -5.39 17.33 -3.37
C LYS A 247 -6.21 16.09 -3.01
N ARG A 248 -5.85 14.97 -3.63
CA ARG A 248 -6.52 13.68 -3.54
C ARG A 248 -5.49 12.58 -3.69
N ILE A 249 -5.62 11.53 -2.91
CA ILE A 249 -4.78 10.33 -2.99
C ILE A 249 -5.68 9.11 -3.24
N ILE A 250 -5.27 8.23 -4.15
CA ILE A 250 -5.91 6.92 -4.38
C ILE A 250 -4.84 5.86 -4.15
N PRO A 251 -4.88 5.13 -3.03
CA PRO A 251 -4.05 3.94 -2.82
C PRO A 251 -4.66 2.72 -3.54
N ALA A 252 -3.89 1.64 -3.69
CA ALA A 252 -4.44 0.37 -4.17
C ALA A 252 -5.14 -0.42 -3.06
N HIS A 253 -4.78 -0.17 -1.80
CA HIS A 253 -5.33 -0.86 -0.63
C HIS A 253 -6.29 0.01 0.18
N PHE A 254 -7.36 -0.63 0.66
CA PHE A 254 -8.44 -0.02 1.43
C PHE A 254 -9.19 1.08 0.66
N ALA A 255 -9.60 2.16 1.33
CA ALA A 255 -10.52 3.13 0.76
C ALA A 255 -9.79 4.23 -0.02
N GLY A 256 -10.39 4.61 -1.15
CA GLY A 256 -10.05 5.77 -1.93
C GLY A 256 -11.26 6.20 -2.77
N PRO A 257 -11.31 7.45 -3.26
CA PRO A 257 -10.31 8.50 -3.10
C PRO A 257 -10.32 9.17 -1.72
N ILE A 258 -9.14 9.58 -1.25
CA ILE A 258 -8.94 10.27 0.03
C ILE A 258 -8.70 11.76 -0.25
N LYS A 259 -9.38 12.65 0.47
CA LYS A 259 -9.11 14.09 0.45
C LYS A 259 -7.86 14.38 1.29
N ALA A 260 -6.69 14.27 0.65
CA ALA A 260 -5.38 14.45 1.26
C ALA A 260 -4.43 15.13 0.27
N GLY A 261 -3.57 16.01 0.78
CA GLY A 261 -2.53 16.71 0.04
C GLY A 261 -1.15 16.38 0.59
N ARG A 262 -0.21 17.29 0.35
CA ARG A 262 1.21 17.12 0.70
C ARG A 262 1.45 16.99 2.19
N ALA A 263 0.73 17.76 3.00
CA ALA A 263 0.90 17.75 4.44
C ALA A 263 0.54 16.38 5.03
N GLU A 264 -0.60 15.81 4.61
CA GLU A 264 -1.03 14.48 5.05
C GLU A 264 -0.08 13.38 4.55
N LEU A 265 0.41 13.48 3.30
CA LEU A 265 1.40 12.54 2.79
C LEU A 265 2.69 12.59 3.62
N LEU A 266 3.26 13.78 3.84
CA LEU A 266 4.49 13.92 4.63
C LEU A 266 4.30 13.45 6.07
N ALA A 267 3.13 13.69 6.68
CA ALA A 267 2.81 13.19 8.01
C ALA A 267 2.79 11.66 8.08
N ALA A 268 2.26 10.98 7.06
CA ALA A 268 2.28 9.51 6.98
C ALA A 268 3.72 8.93 6.98
N PHE A 269 4.68 9.69 6.43
CA PHE A 269 6.09 9.33 6.33
C PHE A 269 6.98 9.94 7.43
N ALA A 270 6.41 10.60 8.44
CA ALA A 270 7.19 11.26 9.51
C ALA A 270 8.12 10.31 10.29
N PHE A 271 7.87 8.99 10.26
CA PHE A 271 8.77 8.00 10.85
C PHE A 271 10.18 8.00 10.22
N LEU A 272 10.34 8.52 9.00
CA LEU A 272 11.65 8.65 8.36
C LEU A 272 12.55 9.63 9.13
N ASP A 273 11.98 10.65 9.79
CA ASP A 273 12.75 11.62 10.58
C ASP A 273 13.46 10.92 11.75
N GLU A 274 12.82 9.93 12.38
CA GLU A 274 13.42 9.11 13.44
C GLU A 274 14.55 8.19 12.91
N LEU A 275 14.42 7.71 11.67
CA LEU A 275 15.38 6.80 11.05
C LEU A 275 16.60 7.53 10.48
N LEU A 276 16.44 8.74 9.97
CA LEU A 276 17.51 9.49 9.31
C LEU A 276 18.26 10.44 10.26
N GLY A 277 17.62 10.84 11.36
CA GLY A 277 18.18 11.78 12.33
C GLY A 277 18.34 13.21 11.77
N GLU A 278 18.88 14.12 12.59
CA GLU A 278 18.95 15.56 12.27
C GLU A 278 19.87 15.89 11.08
N ARG A 279 20.86 15.05 10.77
CA ARG A 279 21.84 15.32 9.70
C ARG A 279 21.25 15.29 8.29
N TYR A 280 20.13 14.62 8.08
CA TYR A 280 19.42 14.60 6.80
C TYR A 280 18.39 15.74 6.67
N VAL A 281 18.14 16.47 7.76
CA VAL A 281 17.27 17.64 7.80
C VAL A 281 18.06 18.87 7.38
N THR A 282 18.48 18.93 6.11
CA THR A 282 19.22 20.09 5.55
C THR A 282 18.30 21.25 5.16
N ARG A 283 16.98 21.07 5.28
CA ARG A 283 15.96 22.11 5.14
C ARG A 283 15.04 22.01 6.34
N PRO A 284 14.55 23.12 6.93
CA PRO A 284 13.51 23.04 7.95
C PRO A 284 12.33 22.29 7.32
N SER A 285 12.15 21.02 7.68
CA SER A 285 11.07 20.26 7.12
C SER A 285 9.79 20.93 7.62
N LEU A 286 8.87 21.23 6.71
CA LEU A 286 7.51 21.56 7.13
C LEU A 286 6.98 20.46 8.09
N SER A 287 7.46 19.21 7.98
CA SER A 287 7.16 18.12 8.93
C SER A 287 7.53 18.45 10.39
N LEU A 288 8.65 19.13 10.67
CA LEU A 288 9.08 19.47 12.04
C LEU A 288 8.20 20.55 12.69
N LEU A 289 7.75 21.54 11.91
CA LEU A 289 6.79 22.54 12.37
C LEU A 289 5.40 21.92 12.60
N PHE A 290 4.95 21.03 11.71
CA PHE A 290 3.66 20.34 11.84
C PHE A 290 3.64 19.26 12.95
N THR A 291 4.74 18.55 13.18
CA THR A 291 4.84 17.56 14.30
C THR A 291 4.85 18.23 15.67
N SER A 292 5.30 19.48 15.78
CA SER A 292 5.20 20.24 17.03
C SER A 292 3.76 20.63 17.39
N LEU A 293 2.91 20.86 16.38
CA LEU A 293 1.50 21.24 16.55
C LEU A 293 0.53 20.04 16.61
N MET A 294 0.85 18.91 15.97
CA MET A 294 -0.01 17.70 15.96
C MET A 294 0.36 16.65 17.01
N GLY A 295 1.26 16.98 17.94
CA GLY A 295 1.78 16.01 18.91
C GLY A 295 2.72 15.01 18.22
N LYS A 296 3.65 14.44 18.99
CA LYS A 296 4.62 13.45 18.51
C LYS A 296 3.90 12.41 17.66
N ALA A 297 4.13 12.43 16.35
CA ALA A 297 3.78 11.36 15.40
C ALA A 297 4.64 10.10 15.64
N ALA A 298 4.91 9.81 16.92
CA ALA A 298 5.56 8.62 17.40
C ALA A 298 4.55 7.48 17.23
N SER A 299 4.66 6.78 16.10
CA SER A 299 3.99 5.52 15.78
C SER A 299 2.46 5.53 15.93
N TYR A 300 1.73 5.64 14.82
CA TYR A 300 0.30 5.26 14.75
C TYR A 300 0.01 3.80 15.19
N PHE A 301 1.05 3.04 15.54
CA PHE A 301 1.00 1.62 15.81
C PHE A 301 1.30 1.35 17.29
N PRO A 302 0.38 0.70 18.01
CA PRO A 302 0.61 0.25 19.38
C PRO A 302 1.88 -0.63 19.46
N PRO A 303 2.83 -0.35 20.39
CA PRO A 303 4.06 -1.11 20.50
C PRO A 303 3.84 -2.62 20.69
N ASP A 304 2.78 -3.00 21.40
CA ASP A 304 2.44 -4.40 21.60
C ASP A 304 2.03 -5.10 20.29
N ASP A 305 1.29 -4.43 19.41
CA ASP A 305 0.86 -4.99 18.11
C ASP A 305 2.04 -5.13 17.14
N MET A 306 3.09 -4.33 17.32
CA MET A 306 4.31 -4.38 16.52
C MET A 306 5.23 -5.55 16.87
N LYS A 307 5.01 -6.26 18.00
CA LYS A 307 5.94 -7.30 18.49
C LYS A 307 6.17 -8.42 17.47
N THR A 308 5.10 -9.02 16.94
CA THR A 308 5.20 -10.12 15.97
C THR A 308 5.96 -9.68 14.72
N LEU A 309 5.60 -8.51 14.19
CA LEU A 309 6.25 -7.96 13.00
C LEU A 309 7.72 -7.61 13.24
N SER A 310 8.05 -7.08 14.43
CA SER A 310 9.43 -6.77 14.81
C SER A 310 10.27 -8.04 14.98
N SER A 311 9.71 -9.09 15.58
CA SER A 311 10.36 -10.40 15.69
C SER A 311 10.58 -11.05 14.32
N LEU A 312 9.59 -10.92 13.42
CA LEU A 312 9.72 -11.38 12.04
C LEU A 312 10.84 -10.63 11.32
N ASP A 313 10.92 -9.30 11.46
CA ASP A 313 12.01 -8.50 10.90
C ASP A 313 13.38 -8.96 11.42
N GLN A 314 13.51 -9.14 12.74
CA GLN A 314 14.74 -9.63 13.36
C GLN A 314 15.15 -11.00 12.83
N PHE A 315 14.19 -11.92 12.69
CA PHE A 315 14.43 -13.24 12.12
C PHE A 315 14.91 -13.13 10.67
N LEU A 316 14.19 -12.39 9.82
CA LEU A 316 14.54 -12.20 8.41
C LEU A 316 15.91 -11.55 8.22
N VAL A 317 16.29 -10.60 9.08
CA VAL A 317 17.62 -10.02 9.12
C VAL A 317 18.67 -11.06 9.55
N SER A 318 18.37 -11.88 10.57
CA SER A 318 19.31 -12.89 11.08
C SER A 318 19.66 -13.98 10.05
N VAL A 319 18.72 -14.31 9.17
CA VAL A 319 18.91 -15.28 8.07
C VAL A 319 19.37 -14.62 6.77
N GLY A 320 19.61 -13.31 6.76
CA GLY A 320 20.08 -12.57 5.59
C GLY A 320 19.04 -12.37 4.49
N ALA A 321 17.75 -12.62 4.77
CA ALA A 321 16.67 -12.46 3.80
C ALA A 321 16.29 -11.00 3.55
N VAL A 322 16.52 -10.12 4.52
CA VAL A 322 16.22 -8.68 4.43
C VAL A 322 17.39 -7.90 5.02
N LYS A 323 17.69 -6.72 4.48
CA LYS A 323 18.74 -5.84 5.00
C LYS A 323 18.42 -5.42 6.44
N LYS A 324 19.47 -5.16 7.23
CA LYS A 324 19.29 -4.54 8.55
C LYS A 324 18.64 -3.16 8.40
N THR A 325 17.71 -2.85 9.29
CA THR A 325 17.11 -1.51 9.39
C THR A 325 18.19 -0.46 9.56
N VAL A 326 18.14 0.59 8.74
CA VAL A 326 19.05 1.72 8.88
C VAL A 326 18.59 2.52 10.09
N SER A 327 19.45 2.61 11.10
CA SER A 327 19.24 3.45 12.28
C SER A 327 20.21 4.62 12.20
N GLY A 328 19.69 5.82 11.95
CA GLY A 328 20.42 7.08 12.03
C GLY A 328 20.91 7.39 13.45
N ARG A 329 20.38 6.69 14.46
CA ARG A 329 21.04 6.55 15.76
C ARG A 329 22.20 5.56 15.63
N LYS A 330 23.34 6.05 15.13
CA LYS A 330 24.63 5.47 15.50
C LYS A 330 24.75 5.57 17.03
N ARG A 331 24.87 4.43 17.71
CA ARG A 331 25.65 4.35 18.95
C ARG A 331 27.12 4.23 18.56
#